data_AF-A0AAV2H3D3-F1
#
_entry.id   AF-A0AAV2H3D3-F1
#
_cell.length_a   1.000
_cell.length_b   1.000
_cell.length_c   1.000
_cell.angle_alpha   90.00
_cell.angle_beta   90.00
_cell.angle_gamma   90.00
#
_symmetry.space_group_name_H-M   'P 1'
#
loop_
_entity.id
_entity.type
_entity.pdbx_description
1 polymer ?
#
loop_
_entity_poly.entity_id
_entity_poly.type
_entity_poly.pdbx_seq_one_letter_code
_entity_poly.pdbx_strand_id
1 'polypeptide(L)'
;MTFPLSHKTIFVLDHSSYFAQSCNQPIEYDVLKSKGSGVIPAAPITKSLWTCNVEGLQEYLRIVFDIYPKDRQIRVVTSSAALNPWNCADTINTVITKLAHVGPPKGKKDDNEYSVLHGLSCAIDCLREPTYQQQDRLERGESVKNRGRIICLTVAKNEQSVSHLEEYVVEAIQHHNKISTSGDL
;
A
#
# COMPACT_ATOMS: atom_id res chain seq x y z
N MET A 1 17.20 -15.23 -17.02
CA MET A 1 16.82 -15.36 -15.58
C MET A 1 15.46 -14.72 -15.35
N THR A 2 14.54 -15.35 -14.63
CA THR A 2 13.20 -14.78 -14.38
C THR A 2 13.19 -13.82 -13.19
N PHE A 3 12.41 -12.74 -13.24
CA PHE A 3 12.17 -11.88 -12.08
C PHE A 3 11.44 -12.66 -10.97
N PRO A 4 11.84 -12.52 -9.69
CA PRO A 4 11.12 -13.14 -8.59
C PRO A 4 9.73 -12.51 -8.41
N LEU A 5 8.81 -13.21 -7.75
CA LEU A 5 7.47 -12.68 -7.42
C LEU A 5 7.55 -11.36 -6.64
N SER A 6 8.56 -11.22 -5.80
CA SER A 6 8.82 -10.02 -4.98
C SER A 6 9.41 -8.85 -5.77
N HIS A 7 9.72 -9.02 -7.07
CA HIS A 7 10.25 -7.93 -7.90
C HIS A 7 9.32 -6.72 -7.91
N LYS A 8 8.00 -6.95 -8.03
CA LYS A 8 6.96 -5.94 -7.90
C LYS A 8 6.10 -6.21 -6.68
N THR A 9 6.03 -5.27 -5.76
CA THR A 9 5.08 -5.29 -4.64
C THR A 9 4.25 -4.02 -4.65
N ILE A 10 2.94 -4.13 -4.50
CA ILE A 10 2.04 -2.99 -4.38
C ILE A 10 1.33 -3.07 -3.06
N PHE A 11 1.43 -2.01 -2.26
CA PHE A 11 0.58 -1.81 -1.09
C PHE A 11 -0.67 -1.06 -1.50
N VAL A 12 -1.83 -1.59 -1.11
CA VAL A 12 -3.11 -0.90 -1.19
C VAL A 12 -3.51 -0.54 0.23
N LEU A 13 -3.58 0.76 0.52
CA LEU A 13 -4.02 1.27 1.80
C LEU A 13 -5.46 1.78 1.67
N ASP A 14 -6.33 1.23 2.49
CA ASP A 14 -7.70 1.72 2.63
C ASP A 14 -7.71 3.06 3.39
N HIS A 15 -8.26 4.09 2.75
CA HIS A 15 -8.39 5.45 3.28
C HIS A 15 -9.84 5.82 3.61
N SER A 16 -10.75 4.85 3.68
CA SER A 16 -12.13 5.08 4.10
C SER A 16 -12.20 5.67 5.51
N SER A 17 -13.30 6.37 5.84
CA SER A 17 -13.45 7.04 7.14
C SER A 17 -13.38 6.07 8.34
N TYR A 18 -13.61 4.77 8.10
CA TYR A 18 -13.41 3.73 9.10
C TYR A 18 -11.98 3.72 9.66
N PHE A 19 -10.97 3.97 8.83
CA PHE A 19 -9.57 3.97 9.25
C PHE A 19 -9.17 5.17 10.12
N ALA A 20 -10.07 6.14 10.34
CA ALA A 20 -9.90 7.18 11.35
C ALA A 20 -10.12 6.67 12.79
N GLN A 21 -10.72 5.48 12.97
CA GLN A 21 -10.98 4.92 14.29
C GLN A 21 -9.70 4.60 15.06
N SER A 22 -9.79 4.73 16.39
CA SER A 22 -8.74 4.34 17.34
C SER A 22 -8.45 2.84 17.24
N CYS A 23 -7.17 2.46 17.26
CA CYS A 23 -6.74 1.06 17.41
C CYS A 23 -7.00 0.50 18.82
N ASN A 24 -7.42 1.36 19.75
CA ASN A 24 -7.72 1.03 21.15
C ASN A 24 -6.53 0.46 21.93
N GLN A 25 -5.31 0.75 21.48
CA GLN A 25 -4.08 0.46 22.19
C GLN A 25 -3.50 1.76 22.78
N PRO A 26 -3.59 1.97 24.11
CA PRO A 26 -3.11 3.19 24.74
C PRO A 26 -1.58 3.30 24.64
N ILE A 27 -1.11 4.50 24.34
CA ILE A 27 0.30 4.88 24.28
C ILE A 27 0.55 5.90 25.38
N GLU A 28 1.35 5.47 26.35
CA GLU A 28 1.89 6.32 27.39
C GLU A 28 3.05 7.12 26.80
N TYR A 29 2.91 8.44 26.73
CA TYR A 29 3.95 9.34 26.22
C TYR A 29 4.45 10.31 27.30
N ASP A 30 3.73 10.42 28.41
CA ASP A 30 4.14 11.24 29.55
C ASP A 30 5.17 10.49 30.40
N VAL A 31 6.43 10.88 30.24
CA VAL A 31 7.60 10.30 30.92
C VAL A 31 7.80 10.91 32.32
N LEU A 32 7.00 11.91 32.71
CA LEU A 32 7.18 12.65 33.98
C LEU A 32 6.65 11.90 35.22
N LYS A 33 6.31 10.61 35.11
CA LYS A 33 5.83 9.77 36.22
C LYS A 33 6.75 9.70 37.46
N SER A 34 7.95 10.29 37.45
CA SER A 34 8.93 10.20 38.55
C SER A 34 9.35 11.52 39.23
N LYS A 35 8.81 12.71 38.86
CA LYS A 35 9.26 13.98 39.46
C LYS A 35 8.14 14.79 40.10
N GLY A 36 7.88 14.47 41.37
CA GLY A 36 7.23 15.39 42.32
C GLY A 36 5.78 15.07 42.66
N SER A 37 5.47 15.14 43.97
CA SER A 37 4.10 15.15 44.48
C SER A 37 3.33 16.32 43.86
N GLY A 38 2.21 16.04 43.17
CA GLY A 38 1.27 17.07 42.69
C GLY A 38 1.13 17.25 41.17
N VAL A 39 1.86 16.51 40.34
CA VAL A 39 1.71 16.57 38.86
C VAL A 39 0.69 15.53 38.39
N ILE A 40 -0.35 15.97 37.67
CA ILE A 40 -1.32 15.09 37.02
C ILE A 40 -0.72 14.60 35.70
N PRO A 41 -0.50 13.30 35.51
CA PRO A 41 0.05 12.78 34.27
C PRO A 41 -0.93 12.98 33.11
N ALA A 42 -0.39 13.23 31.92
CA ALA A 42 -1.20 13.40 30.72
C ALA A 42 -1.96 12.10 30.39
N ALA A 43 -3.21 12.24 29.91
CA ALA A 43 -4.01 11.10 29.51
C ALA A 43 -3.34 10.35 28.34
N PRO A 44 -3.33 9.01 28.34
CA PRO A 44 -2.80 8.23 27.23
C PRO A 44 -3.52 8.57 25.92
N ILE A 45 -2.79 8.48 24.81
CA ILE A 45 -3.34 8.65 23.46
C ILE A 45 -3.42 7.30 22.75
N THR A 46 -4.22 7.21 21.69
CA THR A 46 -4.28 6.05 20.80
C THR A 46 -3.96 6.48 19.38
N LYS A 47 -3.41 5.56 18.59
CA LYS A 47 -3.25 5.74 17.14
C LYS A 47 -4.55 5.40 16.45
N SER A 48 -4.76 5.98 15.26
CA SER A 48 -5.80 5.49 14.36
C SER A 48 -5.36 4.23 13.63
N LEU A 49 -6.30 3.43 13.12
CA LEU A 49 -6.00 2.28 12.25
C LEU A 49 -5.18 2.72 11.01
N TRP A 50 -5.50 3.89 10.43
CA TRP A 50 -4.70 4.49 9.36
C TRP A 50 -3.25 4.70 9.77
N THR A 51 -3.02 5.28 10.94
CA THR A 51 -1.67 5.54 11.46
C THR A 51 -0.90 4.22 11.63
N CYS A 52 -1.55 3.19 12.18
CA CYS A 52 -0.95 1.87 12.32
C CYS A 52 -0.56 1.26 10.96
N ASN A 53 -1.41 1.38 9.93
CA ASN A 53 -1.11 0.90 8.59
C ASN A 53 0.06 1.64 7.94
N VAL A 54 0.11 2.97 8.07
CA VAL A 54 1.19 3.80 7.52
C VAL A 54 2.53 3.48 8.20
N GLU A 55 2.56 3.32 9.52
CA GLU A 55 3.79 2.93 10.24
C GLU A 55 4.25 1.53 9.85
N GLY A 56 3.33 0.57 9.72
CA GLY A 56 3.66 -0.79 9.26
C GLY A 56 4.24 -0.80 7.85
N LEU A 57 3.68 0.00 6.94
CA LEU A 57 4.23 0.22 5.60
C LEU A 57 5.63 0.85 5.68
N GLN A 58 5.80 1.92 6.45
CA GLN A 58 7.07 2.63 6.55
C GLN A 58 8.20 1.68 7.01
N GLU A 59 7.93 0.85 8.02
CA GLU A 59 8.91 -0.11 8.52
C GLU A 59 9.18 -1.23 7.51
N TYR A 60 8.15 -1.70 6.78
CA TYR A 60 8.34 -2.63 5.67
C TYR A 60 9.28 -2.06 4.60
N LEU A 61 9.06 -0.81 4.17
CA LEU A 61 9.90 -0.15 3.18
C LEU A 61 11.34 -0.04 3.67
N ARG A 62 11.55 0.41 4.92
CA ARG A 62 12.88 0.53 5.52
C ARG A 62 13.63 -0.80 5.47
N ILE A 63 13.03 -1.87 6.01
CA ILE A 63 13.66 -3.20 6.06
C ILE A 63 13.95 -3.71 4.64
N VAL A 64 13.00 -3.60 3.71
CA VAL A 64 13.19 -4.13 2.35
C VAL A 64 14.29 -3.37 1.62
N PHE A 65 14.35 -2.05 1.71
CA PHE A 65 15.36 -1.27 1.00
C PHE A 65 16.75 -1.31 1.67
N ASP A 66 16.82 -1.54 2.99
CA ASP A 66 18.09 -1.83 3.67
C ASP A 66 18.73 -3.14 3.17
N ILE A 67 17.91 -4.16 2.88
CA ILE A 67 18.37 -5.49 2.41
C ILE A 67 18.49 -5.55 0.88
N TYR A 68 17.56 -4.95 0.15
CA TYR A 68 17.42 -5.02 -1.31
C TYR A 68 17.30 -3.63 -1.95
N PRO A 69 18.38 -2.84 -1.99
CA PRO A 69 18.32 -1.44 -2.41
C PRO A 69 17.94 -1.22 -3.90
N LYS A 70 18.06 -2.25 -4.76
CA LYS A 70 17.83 -2.12 -6.22
C LYS A 70 16.88 -3.16 -6.82
N ASP A 71 16.75 -4.33 -6.19
CA ASP A 71 16.11 -5.50 -6.81
C ASP A 71 14.61 -5.62 -6.50
N ARG A 72 14.07 -4.73 -5.67
CA ARG A 72 12.68 -4.70 -5.24
C ARG A 72 12.06 -3.37 -5.60
N GLN A 73 10.93 -3.43 -6.30
CA GLN A 73 10.15 -2.28 -6.69
C GLN A 73 8.86 -2.30 -5.87
N ILE A 74 8.63 -1.22 -5.13
CA ILE A 74 7.45 -1.08 -4.29
C ILE A 74 6.64 0.13 -4.74
N ARG A 75 5.35 -0.08 -4.95
CA ARG A 75 4.38 0.99 -5.17
C ARG A 75 3.38 1.03 -4.03
N VAL A 76 2.88 2.21 -3.74
CA VAL A 76 1.82 2.42 -2.75
C VAL A 76 0.64 3.08 -3.43
N VAL A 77 -0.54 2.54 -3.21
CA VAL A 77 -1.82 3.02 -3.73
C VAL A 77 -2.70 3.39 -2.54
N THR A 78 -3.30 4.56 -2.62
CA THR A 78 -4.39 4.98 -1.74
C THR A 78 -5.58 5.32 -2.62
N SER A 79 -6.73 4.71 -2.35
CA SER A 79 -7.97 5.04 -3.05
C SER A 79 -7.89 4.76 -4.55
N SER A 80 -7.74 5.74 -5.43
CA SER A 80 -7.63 5.54 -6.88
C SER A 80 -6.30 6.02 -7.46
N ALA A 81 -5.31 6.34 -6.62
CA ALA A 81 -4.06 6.93 -7.06
C ALA A 81 -2.83 6.19 -6.50
N ALA A 82 -1.87 5.92 -7.39
CA ALA A 82 -0.53 5.51 -7.00
C ALA A 82 0.27 6.72 -6.50
N LEU A 83 0.88 6.58 -5.32
CA LEU A 83 1.66 7.64 -4.67
C LEU A 83 3.06 7.81 -5.28
N ASN A 84 3.59 6.74 -5.88
CA ASN A 84 4.91 6.74 -6.50
C ASN A 84 4.89 5.91 -7.80
N PRO A 85 5.77 6.18 -8.77
CA PRO A 85 5.95 5.34 -9.94
C PRO A 85 6.79 4.10 -9.63
N TRP A 86 6.84 3.16 -10.57
CA TRP A 86 7.92 2.18 -10.60
C TRP A 86 9.27 2.88 -10.78
N ASN A 87 10.35 2.28 -10.27
CA ASN A 87 11.72 2.79 -10.37
C ASN A 87 11.91 4.18 -9.72
N CYS A 88 11.12 4.48 -8.69
CA CYS A 88 11.27 5.70 -7.91
C CYS A 88 12.61 5.69 -7.16
N ALA A 89 13.52 6.60 -7.51
CA ALA A 89 14.89 6.65 -7.00
C ALA A 89 14.95 6.73 -5.46
N ASP A 90 14.02 7.48 -4.87
CA ASP A 90 13.85 7.57 -3.42
C ASP A 90 12.40 7.23 -3.05
N THR A 91 12.10 5.93 -3.10
CA THR A 91 10.75 5.42 -2.85
C THR A 91 10.28 5.77 -1.43
N ILE A 92 11.14 5.67 -0.42
CA ILE A 92 10.76 5.92 0.98
C ILE A 92 10.34 7.38 1.16
N ASN A 93 11.19 8.35 0.80
CA ASN A 93 10.86 9.76 1.01
C ASN A 93 9.69 10.21 0.14
N THR A 94 9.58 9.70 -1.09
CA THR A 94 8.45 10.00 -1.98
C THR A 94 7.14 9.53 -1.37
N VAL A 95 7.08 8.28 -0.91
CA VAL A 95 5.88 7.70 -0.29
C VAL A 95 5.51 8.44 0.98
N ILE A 96 6.47 8.69 1.90
CA ILE A 96 6.20 9.38 3.16
C ILE A 96 5.68 10.80 2.91
N THR A 97 6.30 11.54 1.99
CA THR A 97 5.87 12.90 1.64
C THR A 97 4.45 12.90 1.08
N LYS A 98 4.13 11.93 0.21
CA LYS A 98 2.79 11.80 -0.38
C LYS A 98 1.74 11.39 0.65
N LEU A 99 2.07 10.47 1.56
CA LEU A 99 1.19 10.08 2.66
C LEU A 99 0.93 11.24 3.63
N ALA A 100 1.95 12.07 3.91
CA ALA A 100 1.77 13.28 4.70
C ALA A 100 0.82 14.29 4.01
N HIS A 101 0.86 14.38 2.68
CA HIS A 101 -0.06 15.22 1.91
C HIS A 101 -1.50 14.65 1.86
N VAL A 102 -1.64 13.33 1.75
CA VAL A 102 -2.94 12.63 1.83
C VAL A 102 -3.57 12.84 3.21
N GLY A 103 -2.77 12.75 4.27
CA GLY A 103 -3.22 12.94 5.65
C GLY A 103 -4.10 11.79 6.16
N PRO A 104 -4.62 11.88 7.40
CA PRO A 104 -5.53 10.89 7.93
C PRO A 104 -6.90 10.93 7.20
N PRO A 105 -7.64 9.81 7.17
CA PRO A 105 -9.02 9.80 6.67
C PRO A 105 -9.86 10.86 7.37
N LYS A 106 -10.62 11.62 6.59
CA LYS A 106 -11.57 12.61 7.12
C LYS A 106 -12.85 11.89 7.57
N GLY A 107 -13.60 12.49 8.49
CA GLY A 107 -14.86 11.91 8.98
C GLY A 107 -15.88 11.68 7.86
N LYS A 108 -17.00 11.02 8.19
CA LYS A 108 -18.06 10.41 7.33
C LYS A 108 -18.50 11.07 6.00
N LYS A 109 -18.08 12.28 5.65
CA LYS A 109 -18.45 12.96 4.40
C LYS A 109 -17.76 12.39 3.15
N ASP A 110 -16.62 11.72 3.28
CA ASP A 110 -15.81 11.24 2.13
C ASP A 110 -15.96 9.73 1.83
N ASP A 111 -16.90 9.02 2.46
CA ASP A 111 -17.06 7.56 2.27
C ASP A 111 -17.37 7.14 0.82
N ASN A 112 -17.94 8.04 0.01
CA ASN A 112 -18.23 7.75 -1.40
C ASN A 112 -17.00 7.91 -2.31
N GLU A 113 -15.95 8.62 -1.87
CA GLU A 113 -14.73 8.84 -2.66
C GLU A 113 -13.70 7.72 -2.45
N TYR A 114 -13.80 7.01 -1.32
CA TYR A 114 -12.80 6.04 -0.88
C TYR A 114 -13.36 4.61 -0.78
N SER A 115 -12.94 3.76 -1.73
CA SER A 115 -13.25 2.33 -1.76
C SER A 115 -11.98 1.52 -1.98
N VAL A 116 -11.81 0.45 -1.21
CA VAL A 116 -10.72 -0.52 -1.39
C VAL A 116 -10.72 -1.14 -2.79
N LEU A 117 -11.89 -1.27 -3.42
CA LEU A 117 -12.01 -1.80 -4.79
C LEU A 117 -11.34 -0.87 -5.82
N HIS A 118 -11.46 0.45 -5.66
CA HIS A 118 -10.74 1.40 -6.50
C HIS A 118 -9.22 1.23 -6.34
N GLY A 119 -8.77 0.94 -5.10
CA GLY A 119 -7.36 0.73 -4.80
C GLY A 119 -6.83 -0.56 -5.43
N LEU A 120 -7.62 -1.62 -5.38
CA LEU A 120 -7.32 -2.88 -6.04
C LEU A 120 -7.29 -2.74 -7.56
N SER A 121 -8.25 -2.02 -8.15
CA SER A 121 -8.24 -1.71 -9.58
C SER A 121 -6.95 -0.96 -9.98
N CYS A 122 -6.61 0.12 -9.28
CA CYS A 122 -5.41 0.90 -9.53
C CYS A 122 -4.13 0.06 -9.33
N ALA A 123 -4.10 -0.83 -8.33
CA ALA A 123 -2.98 -1.75 -8.14
C ALA A 123 -2.82 -2.73 -9.30
N ILE A 124 -3.92 -3.27 -9.83
CA ILE A 124 -3.89 -4.17 -10.99
C ILE A 124 -3.37 -3.43 -12.22
N ASP A 125 -3.80 -2.18 -12.44
CA ASP A 125 -3.27 -1.36 -13.53
C ASP A 125 -1.76 -1.08 -13.36
N CYS A 126 -1.34 -0.74 -12.15
CA CYS A 126 0.07 -0.56 -11.83
C CYS A 126 0.90 -1.84 -12.07
N LEU A 127 0.35 -3.04 -11.80
CA LEU A 127 1.06 -4.30 -12.05
C LEU A 127 1.36 -4.50 -13.54
N ARG A 128 0.48 -4.04 -14.43
CA ARG A 128 0.63 -4.18 -15.88
C ARG A 128 1.83 -3.40 -16.42
N GLU A 129 2.11 -2.23 -15.87
CA GLU A 129 3.21 -1.37 -16.29
C GLU A 129 4.58 -2.03 -16.05
N PRO A 130 5.47 -2.18 -17.05
CA PRO A 130 6.79 -2.76 -16.86
C PRO A 130 7.68 -1.88 -15.97
N THR A 131 8.56 -2.50 -15.18
CA THR A 131 9.69 -1.77 -14.54
C THR A 131 10.76 -1.44 -15.58
N TYR A 132 11.72 -0.57 -15.27
CA TYR A 132 12.81 -0.27 -16.23
C TYR A 132 13.64 -1.53 -16.53
N GLN A 133 13.85 -2.40 -15.53
CA GLN A 133 14.55 -3.66 -15.72
C GLN A 133 13.77 -4.64 -16.63
N GLN A 134 12.44 -4.62 -16.55
CA GLN A 134 11.59 -5.43 -17.44
C GLN A 134 11.57 -4.82 -18.85
N GLN A 135 11.46 -3.50 -18.96
CA GLN A 135 11.44 -2.76 -20.22
C GLN A 135 12.74 -2.95 -21.01
N ASP A 136 13.90 -2.79 -20.38
CA ASP A 136 15.23 -3.00 -21.01
C ASP A 136 15.38 -4.43 -21.57
N ARG A 137 14.78 -5.43 -20.92
CA ARG A 137 14.79 -6.81 -21.44
C ARG A 137 13.84 -7.02 -22.61
N LEU A 138 12.64 -6.42 -22.55
CA LEU A 138 11.71 -6.43 -23.68
C LEU A 138 12.35 -5.78 -24.91
N GLU A 139 13.05 -4.65 -24.73
CA GLU A 139 13.78 -3.95 -25.79
C GLU A 139 14.93 -4.76 -26.39
N ARG A 140 15.52 -5.68 -25.61
CA ARG A 140 16.51 -6.66 -26.08
C ARG A 140 15.89 -7.88 -26.77
N GLY A 141 14.57 -7.92 -26.93
CA GLY A 141 13.85 -9.04 -27.51
C GLY A 141 13.72 -10.25 -26.57
N GLU A 142 13.96 -10.09 -25.27
CA GLU A 142 13.76 -11.15 -24.29
C GLU A 142 12.29 -11.25 -23.85
N SER A 143 11.80 -12.46 -23.65
CA SER A 143 10.49 -12.65 -23.02
C SER A 143 10.55 -12.39 -21.52
N VAL A 144 9.62 -11.54 -21.02
CA VAL A 144 9.55 -11.17 -19.61
C VAL A 144 8.25 -11.64 -18.99
N LYS A 145 8.34 -12.51 -17.98
CA LYS A 145 7.18 -12.87 -17.15
C LYS A 145 6.90 -11.75 -16.16
N ASN A 146 5.79 -11.04 -16.36
CA ASN A 146 5.35 -9.99 -15.44
C ASN A 146 4.59 -10.61 -14.25
N ARG A 147 5.23 -10.65 -13.09
CA ARG A 147 4.68 -11.15 -11.83
C ARG A 147 4.81 -10.08 -10.76
N GLY A 148 3.91 -10.10 -9.79
CA GLY A 148 3.96 -9.21 -8.64
C GLY A 148 3.08 -9.66 -7.50
N ARG A 149 3.14 -8.92 -6.40
CA ARG A 149 2.36 -9.13 -5.19
C ARG A 149 1.54 -7.88 -4.87
N ILE A 150 0.27 -8.06 -4.50
CA ILE A 150 -0.56 -7.02 -3.89
C ILE A 150 -0.67 -7.34 -2.40
N ILE A 151 -0.42 -6.34 -1.55
CA ILE A 151 -0.65 -6.38 -0.12
C ILE A 151 -1.73 -5.35 0.19
N CYS A 152 -2.93 -5.81 0.52
CA CYS A 152 -4.07 -4.95 0.81
C CYS A 152 -4.25 -4.82 2.33
N LEU A 153 -4.20 -3.60 2.85
CA LEU A 153 -4.46 -3.28 4.25
C LEU A 153 -5.83 -2.60 4.36
N THR A 154 -6.85 -3.39 4.68
CA THR A 154 -8.26 -2.99 4.76
C THR A 154 -8.97 -3.69 5.92
N VAL A 155 -10.22 -3.33 6.19
CA VAL A 155 -11.10 -4.02 7.12
C VAL A 155 -12.14 -4.82 6.32
N ALA A 156 -12.22 -6.12 6.60
CA ALA A 156 -13.29 -6.96 6.10
C ALA A 156 -14.36 -7.12 7.19
N LYS A 157 -15.63 -6.96 6.82
CA LYS A 157 -16.74 -7.13 7.77
C LYS A 157 -16.95 -8.60 8.15
N ASN A 158 -16.69 -9.49 7.21
CA ASN A 158 -16.85 -10.94 7.33
C ASN A 158 -16.01 -11.65 6.26
N GLU A 159 -15.92 -12.98 6.34
CA GLU A 159 -15.18 -13.81 5.38
C GLU A 159 -15.72 -13.68 3.94
N GLN A 160 -17.03 -13.52 3.78
CA GLN A 160 -17.65 -13.30 2.47
C GLN A 160 -17.13 -12.04 1.78
N SER A 161 -16.87 -10.97 2.56
CA SER A 161 -16.27 -9.74 2.04
C SER A 161 -14.84 -9.99 1.55
N VAL A 162 -14.08 -10.85 2.24
CA VAL A 162 -12.72 -11.22 1.82
C VAL A 162 -12.79 -12.00 0.51
N SER A 163 -13.64 -13.02 0.43
CA SER A 163 -13.81 -13.81 -0.80
C SER A 163 -14.23 -12.93 -1.99
N HIS A 164 -15.12 -11.96 -1.77
CA HIS A 164 -15.52 -11.03 -2.82
C HIS A 164 -14.35 -10.16 -3.33
N LEU A 165 -13.47 -9.68 -2.44
CA LEU A 165 -12.26 -8.94 -2.83
C LEU A 165 -11.28 -9.83 -3.61
N GLU A 166 -11.13 -11.09 -3.22
CA GLU A 166 -10.28 -12.06 -3.91
C GLU A 166 -10.81 -12.37 -5.32
N GLU A 167 -12.12 -12.65 -5.43
CA GLU A 167 -12.81 -12.88 -6.70
C GLU A 167 -12.65 -11.68 -7.64
N TYR A 168 -12.89 -10.47 -7.14
CA TYR A 168 -12.71 -9.23 -7.91
C TYR A 168 -11.30 -9.12 -8.50
N VAL A 169 -10.26 -9.39 -7.71
CA VAL A 169 -8.87 -9.33 -8.17
C VAL A 169 -8.58 -10.43 -9.20
N VAL A 170 -9.08 -11.65 -8.97
CA VAL A 170 -8.89 -12.78 -9.90
C VAL A 170 -9.55 -12.50 -11.24
N GLU A 171 -10.81 -12.06 -11.25
CA GLU A 171 -11.55 -11.73 -12.47
C GLU A 171 -10.86 -10.60 -13.24
N ALA A 172 -10.48 -9.53 -12.55
CA ALA A 172 -9.78 -8.41 -13.16
C ALA A 172 -8.44 -8.85 -13.77
N ILE A 173 -7.64 -9.66 -13.08
CA ILE A 173 -6.37 -10.18 -13.64
C ILE A 173 -6.63 -11.07 -14.86
N GLN A 174 -7.62 -11.97 -14.81
CA GLN A 174 -7.96 -12.84 -15.93
C GLN A 174 -8.42 -12.05 -17.15
N HIS A 175 -9.25 -11.02 -16.94
CA HIS A 175 -9.71 -10.13 -18.00
C HIS A 175 -8.55 -9.39 -18.65
N HIS A 176 -7.67 -8.79 -17.85
CA HIS A 176 -6.51 -8.05 -18.36
C HIS A 176 -5.48 -8.95 -19.06
N ASN A 177 -5.29 -10.17 -18.58
CA ASN A 177 -4.40 -11.13 -19.25
C ASN A 177 -4.95 -11.51 -20.64
N LYS A 178 -6.27 -11.70 -20.78
CA LYS A 178 -6.90 -11.97 -22.10
C LYS A 178 -6.70 -10.80 -23.05
N ILE A 179 -6.85 -9.55 -22.59
CA ILE A 179 -6.61 -8.36 -23.42
C ILE A 179 -5.14 -8.29 -23.83
N SER A 180 -4.22 -8.56 -22.90
CA SER A 180 -2.78 -8.48 -23.16
C SER A 180 -2.30 -9.56 -24.15
N THR A 181 -2.88 -10.77 -24.11
CA THR A 181 -2.59 -11.82 -25.11
C THR A 181 -3.20 -11.54 -26.49
N SER A 182 -4.28 -10.76 -26.53
CA SER A 182 -4.94 -10.35 -27.79
C SER A 182 -4.38 -9.03 -28.35
N GLY A 183 -3.55 -8.32 -27.57
CA GLY A 183 -3.00 -7.00 -27.88
C GLY A 183 -1.69 -7.03 -28.67
N ASP A 184 -1.23 -8.19 -29.11
CA ASP A 184 -0.11 -8.33 -30.05
C ASP A 184 -0.65 -8.41 -31.50
N LEU A 185 -0.92 -7.23 -32.07
CA LEU A 185 -0.93 -6.92 -33.52
C LEU A 185 -0.27 -5.56 -33.74
#